data_AF-A0A0Q2S356-F1
#
_entry.id   AF-A0A0Q2S356-F1
#
_cell.length_a   1.000
_cell.length_b   1.000
_cell.length_c   1.000
_cell.angle_alpha   90.00
_cell.angle_beta   90.00
_cell.angle_gamma   90.00
#
_symmetry.space_group_name_H-M   'P 1'
#
loop_
_entity.id
_entity.type
_entity.pdbx_description
1 polymer ?
#
loop_
_entity_poly.entity_id
_entity_poly.type
_entity_poly.pdbx_seq_one_letter_code
_entity_poly.pdbx_strand_id
1 'polypeptide(L)'
;MDFDLFMERYGYKILFGIFGLVLLMILGVLAFSVYAVLKLFGLFAGGLLLLFGILYAFTVKRRVMDAQAQAHAKYFYDDRPKR
;
A
#
# COMPACT_ATOMS: atom_id res chain seq x y z
N MET A 1 -36.33 -14.84 39.36
CA MET A 1 -34.94 -15.20 39.05
C MET A 1 -34.22 -13.89 38.85
N ASP A 2 -33.29 -13.55 39.74
CA ASP A 2 -32.62 -12.26 39.70
C ASP A 2 -31.77 -12.15 38.44
N PHE A 3 -31.81 -10.98 37.81
CA PHE A 3 -31.07 -10.70 36.57
C PHE A 3 -29.56 -10.86 36.79
N ASP A 4 -29.09 -10.62 38.01
CA ASP A 4 -27.71 -10.84 38.44
C ASP A 4 -27.29 -12.31 38.28
N LEU A 5 -28.10 -13.25 38.79
CA LEU A 5 -27.83 -14.69 38.69
C LEU A 5 -27.86 -15.18 37.23
N PHE A 6 -28.66 -14.54 36.37
CA PHE A 6 -28.67 -14.81 34.94
C PHE A 6 -27.41 -14.29 34.24
N MET A 7 -26.96 -13.08 34.58
CA MET A 7 -25.76 -12.48 34.01
C MET A 7 -24.51 -13.29 34.35
N GLU A 8 -24.40 -13.73 35.60
CA GLU A 8 -23.30 -14.56 36.09
C GLU A 8 -23.19 -15.89 35.34
N ARG A 9 -24.32 -16.53 35.03
CA ARG A 9 -24.34 -17.87 34.42
C ARG A 9 -24.28 -17.85 32.88
N TYR A 10 -24.93 -16.88 32.24
CA TYR A 10 -25.11 -16.86 30.78
C TYR A 10 -24.85 -15.49 30.14
N GLY A 11 -25.18 -14.38 30.82
CA GLY A 11 -25.19 -13.05 30.22
C GLY A 11 -23.83 -12.58 29.72
N TYR A 12 -22.74 -12.79 30.47
CA TYR A 12 -21.41 -12.35 30.04
C TYR A 12 -20.92 -13.03 28.75
N LYS A 13 -21.23 -14.32 28.56
CA LYS A 13 -20.87 -15.06 27.34
C LYS A 13 -21.63 -14.54 26.13
N ILE A 14 -22.92 -14.24 26.31
CA ILE A 14 -23.76 -13.66 25.27
C ILE A 14 -23.27 -12.25 24.92
N LEU A 15 -22.97 -11.42 25.92
CA LEU A 15 -22.46 -10.07 25.73
C LEU A 15 -21.13 -10.08 24.95
N PHE A 16 -20.23 -10.99 25.31
CA PHE A 16 -18.96 -11.18 24.60
C PHE A 16 -19.17 -11.61 23.15
N GLY A 17 -20.10 -12.54 22.90
CA GLY A 17 -20.45 -12.96 21.54
C GLY A 17 -20.99 -11.81 20.69
N ILE A 18 -21.91 -11.01 21.25
CA ILE A 18 -22.47 -9.84 20.57
C ILE A 18 -21.38 -8.81 20.30
N PHE A 19 -20.53 -8.53 21.28
CA PHE A 19 -19.40 -7.60 21.13
C PHE A 19 -18.43 -8.05 20.03
N GLY A 20 -18.06 -9.34 20.02
CA GLY A 20 -17.23 -9.91 18.98
C GLY A 20 -17.87 -9.83 17.59
N LEU A 21 -19.18 -10.05 17.50
CA LEU A 21 -19.94 -9.95 16.25
C LEU A 21 -19.96 -8.51 15.71
N VAL A 22 -20.15 -7.52 16.59
CA VAL A 22 -20.06 -6.09 16.24
C VAL A 22 -18.67 -5.74 15.72
N LEU A 23 -17.61 -6.19 16.39
CA LEU A 23 -16.24 -5.96 15.92
C LEU A 23 -15.98 -6.62 14.56
N LEU A 24 -16.42 -7.87 14.37
CA LEU A 24 -16.32 -8.56 13.09
C LEU A 24 -17.08 -7.83 11.98
N MET A 25 -18.24 -7.27 12.28
CA MET A 25 -19.02 -6.49 11.31
C MET A 25 -18.27 -5.22 10.90
N ILE A 26 -17.69 -4.48 11.85
CA ILE A 26 -16.92 -3.27 11.56
C ILE A 26 -15.72 -3.61 10.67
N LEU A 27 -14.92 -4.61 11.07
CA LEU A 27 -13.75 -5.03 10.31
C LEU A 27 -14.14 -5.61 8.94
N GLY A 28 -15.23 -6.37 8.89
CA GLY A 28 -15.76 -6.96 7.67
C GLY A 28 -16.20 -5.91 6.66
N VAL A 29 -16.93 -4.88 7.09
CA VAL A 29 -17.34 -3.76 6.23
C VAL A 29 -16.12 -2.99 5.72
N LEU A 30 -15.12 -2.76 6.57
CA LEU A 30 -13.90 -2.06 6.18
C LEU A 30 -13.10 -2.90 5.16
N ALA A 31 -12.91 -4.19 5.40
CA ALA A 31 -12.24 -5.09 4.46
C ALA A 31 -13.01 -5.20 3.13
N PHE A 32 -14.34 -5.30 3.19
CA PHE A 32 -15.19 -5.38 2.01
C PHE A 32 -15.16 -4.10 1.18
N SER A 33 -15.16 -2.92 1.82
CA SER A 33 -15.07 -1.65 1.11
C SER A 33 -13.73 -1.48 0.39
N VAL A 34 -12.62 -1.83 1.03
CA VAL A 34 -11.29 -1.87 0.40
C VAL A 34 -11.29 -2.85 -0.77
N TYR A 35 -11.82 -4.07 -0.58
CA TYR A 35 -11.92 -5.06 -1.65
C TYR A 35 -12.76 -4.56 -2.84
N ALA A 36 -13.90 -3.91 -2.58
CA ALA A 36 -14.77 -3.38 -3.62
C ALA A 36 -14.07 -2.28 -4.43
N VAL A 37 -13.38 -1.36 -3.75
CA VAL A 37 -12.59 -0.31 -4.41
C VAL A 37 -11.47 -0.91 -5.24
N LEU A 38 -10.72 -1.88 -4.70
CA LEU A 38 -9.66 -2.57 -5.45
C LEU A 38 -10.22 -3.36 -6.64
N LYS A 39 -11.41 -3.96 -6.51
CA LYS A 39 -12.02 -4.70 -7.61
C LYS A 39 -12.49 -3.78 -8.74
N LEU A 40 -13.08 -2.64 -8.40
CA LEU A 40 -13.59 -1.68 -9.37
C LEU A 40 -12.48 -0.84 -10.02
N PHE A 41 -11.52 -0.39 -9.22
CA PHE A 41 -10.50 0.57 -9.64
C PHE A 41 -9.09 0.00 -9.69
N GLY A 42 -8.85 -1.24 -9.26
CA GLY A 42 -7.50 -1.80 -9.14
C GLY A 42 -6.77 -1.92 -10.48
N LEU A 43 -7.47 -2.31 -11.55
CA LEU A 43 -6.88 -2.32 -12.90
C LEU A 43 -6.53 -0.91 -13.38
N PHE A 44 -7.39 0.07 -13.11
CA PHE A 44 -7.15 1.45 -13.46
C PHE A 44 -5.98 2.05 -12.67
N ALA A 45 -6.00 1.91 -11.34
CA ALA A 45 -4.93 2.39 -10.45
C ALA A 45 -3.59 1.68 -10.72
N GLY A 46 -3.62 0.36 -10.95
CA GLY A 46 -2.44 -0.42 -11.32
C GLY A 46 -1.88 -0.01 -12.68
N GLY A 47 -2.76 0.20 -13.67
CA GLY A 47 -2.38 0.73 -14.98
C GLY A 47 -1.77 2.14 -14.88
N LEU A 48 -2.36 3.01 -14.06
CA LEU A 48 -1.84 4.36 -13.81
C LEU A 48 -0.45 4.31 -13.15
N LEU A 49 -0.27 3.47 -12.14
CA LEU A 49 1.02 3.26 -11.47
C LEU A 49 2.09 2.75 -12.43
N LEU A 50 1.76 1.79 -13.29
CA LEU A 50 2.67 1.31 -14.32
C LEU A 50 3.03 2.42 -15.31
N LEU A 51 2.05 3.19 -15.78
CA LEU A 51 2.28 4.31 -16.68
C LEU A 51 3.22 5.35 -16.05
N PHE A 52 2.96 5.76 -14.81
CA PHE A 52 3.83 6.68 -14.08
C PHE A 52 5.22 6.10 -13.85
N GLY A 53 5.33 4.81 -13.53
CA GLY A 53 6.61 4.12 -13.38
C GLY A 53 7.43 4.14 -14.66
N ILE A 54 6.78 3.87 -15.81
CA ILE A 54 7.40 3.95 -17.14
C ILE A 54 7.85 5.38 -17.43
N LEU A 55 6.96 6.37 -17.28
CA LEU A 55 7.29 7.77 -17.51
C LEU A 55 8.48 8.23 -16.66
N TYR A 56 8.48 7.89 -15.37
CA TYR A 56 9.58 8.18 -14.47
C TYR A 56 10.89 7.50 -14.90
N ALA A 57 10.82 6.22 -15.29
CA ALA A 57 11.98 5.48 -15.76
C ALA A 57 12.62 6.15 -16.99
N PHE A 58 11.81 6.53 -17.97
CA PHE A 58 12.29 7.11 -19.22
C PHE A 58 12.70 8.59 -19.13
N THR A 59 12.07 9.37 -18.24
CA THR A 59 12.35 10.81 -18.15
C THR A 59 13.41 11.14 -17.11
N VAL A 60 13.33 10.52 -15.92
CA VAL A 60 14.22 10.82 -14.80
C VAL A 60 15.40 9.88 -14.79
N LYS A 61 15.14 8.56 -14.75
CA LYS A 61 16.19 7.54 -14.64
C LYS A 61 17.13 7.56 -15.84
N ARG A 62 16.60 7.72 -17.06
CA ARG A 62 17.42 7.89 -18.26
C ARG A 62 18.36 9.10 -18.18
N ARG A 63 17.86 10.26 -17.77
CA ARG A 63 18.69 11.47 -17.62
C ARG A 63 19.77 11.30 -16.56
N VAL A 64 19.46 10.62 -15.46
CA VAL A 64 20.45 10.29 -14.41
C VAL A 64 21.53 9.36 -14.97
N MET A 65 21.15 8.34 -15.73
CA MET A 65 22.10 7.42 -16.36
C MET A 65 22.97 8.13 -17.40
N ASP A 66 22.40 9.00 -18.23
CA ASP A 66 23.15 9.77 -19.22
C ASP A 66 24.15 10.72 -18.54
N ALA A 67 23.74 11.39 -17.46
CA ALA A 67 24.62 12.25 -16.67
C ALA A 67 25.76 11.46 -15.99
N GLN A 68 25.45 10.28 -15.44
CA GLN A 68 26.46 9.39 -14.88
C GLN A 68 27.43 8.89 -15.96
N ALA A 69 26.93 8.49 -17.11
CA ALA A 69 27.76 8.05 -18.23
C ALA A 69 28.71 9.17 -18.70
N GLN A 70 28.23 10.41 -18.80
CA GLN A 70 29.07 11.57 -19.14
C GLN A 70 30.12 11.88 -18.06
N ALA A 71 29.74 11.80 -16.78
CA ALA A 71 30.68 12.00 -15.67
C ALA A 71 31.79 10.93 -15.69
N HIS A 72 31.43 9.66 -15.86
CA HIS A 72 32.41 8.58 -15.97
C HIS A 72 33.27 8.73 -17.23
N ALA A 73 32.68 9.06 -18.39
CA ALA A 73 33.44 9.26 -19.62
C ALA A 73 34.47 10.39 -19.48
N LYS A 74 34.13 11.48 -18.78
CA LYS A 74 35.08 12.56 -18.48
C LYS A 74 36.23 12.11 -17.57
N TYR A 75 36.03 11.17 -16.66
CA TYR A 75 37.14 10.65 -15.83
C TYR A 75 38.05 9.68 -16.59
N PHE A 76 37.52 8.93 -17.57
CA PHE A 76 38.29 7.88 -18.28
C PHE A 76 38.86 8.31 -19.64
N TYR A 77 38.25 9.27 -20.33
CA TYR A 77 38.62 9.66 -21.71
C TYR A 77 39.00 11.15 -21.86
N ASP A 78 39.06 11.92 -20.77
CA ASP A 78 39.54 13.31 -20.83
C ASP A 78 41.08 13.32 -20.86
N ASP A 79 41.65 13.07 -22.04
CA ASP A 79 43.08 13.19 -22.35
C ASP A 79 43.53 14.66 -22.40
N ARG A 80 43.08 15.49 -21.46
CA ARG A 80 43.61 16.85 -21.33
C ARG A 80 45.05 16.75 -20.82
N PRO A 81 46.04 17.25 -21.58
CA PRO A 81 47.41 17.29 -21.08
C PRO A 81 47.43 18.17 -19.84
N LYS A 82 47.89 17.59 -18.72
CA LYS A 82 48.25 18.33 -17.50
C LYS A 82 49.30 19.38 -17.91
N ARG A 83 48.87 20.64 -18.00
CA ARG A 83 49.77 21.79 -17.97
C ARG A 83 50.29 21.99 -16.56
#